data_AF-X1LK89-F1
#
_entry.id   AF-X1LK89-F1
#
_cell.length_a   1.000
_cell.length_b   1.000
_cell.length_c   1.000
_cell.angle_alpha   90.00
_cell.angle_beta   90.00
_cell.angle_gamma   90.00
#
_symmetry.space_group_name_H-M   'P 1'
#
loop_
_entity.id
_entity.type
_entity.pdbx_description
1 polymer ?
#
loop_
_entity_poly.entity_id
_entity_poly.type
_entity_poly.pdbx_seq_one_letter_code
_entity_poly.pdbx_strand_id
1 'polypeptide(L)'
;THYYAEALKHNLAEEEILEILRLSSFAYKRQGKWGKAEEIWKEIIERSPEFIYYPYEELAKYYEHYLKDYQKAETVVEEALNIEGNIFLRGKLQYRLDRIKRKEK
;
A
#
# COMPACT_ATOMS: atom_id res chain seq x y z
N THR A 1 -11.06 -9.53 -15.48
CA THR A 1 -9.90 -9.96 -14.68
C THR A 1 -8.86 -10.70 -15.52
N HIS A 2 -8.78 -10.44 -16.84
CA HIS A 2 -7.92 -11.21 -17.76
C HIS A 2 -6.59 -10.52 -18.10
N TYR A 3 -6.50 -9.19 -17.96
CA TYR A 3 -5.32 -8.40 -18.36
C TYR A 3 -4.04 -8.66 -17.55
N TYR A 4 -4.15 -9.12 -16.29
CA TYR A 4 -2.99 -9.36 -15.42
C TYR A 4 -2.16 -10.57 -15.85
N ALA A 5 -2.80 -11.63 -16.34
CA ALA A 5 -2.11 -12.86 -16.76
C ALA A 5 -1.34 -12.70 -18.08
N GLU A 6 -1.71 -11.74 -18.93
CA GLU A 6 -0.98 -11.43 -20.17
C GLU A 6 0.17 -10.46 -19.95
N ALA A 7 0.06 -9.51 -19.02
CA ALA A 7 1.14 -8.56 -18.74
C ALA A 7 2.43 -9.24 -18.24
N LEU A 8 2.30 -10.28 -17.41
CA LEU A 8 3.43 -11.11 -16.94
C LEU A 8 4.11 -11.92 -18.06
N LYS A 9 3.48 -12.07 -19.24
CA LYS A 9 4.00 -12.84 -20.37
C LYS A 9 4.89 -12.03 -21.32
N HIS A 10 4.91 -10.71 -21.20
CA HIS A 10 5.72 -9.84 -22.04
C HIS A 10 6.85 -9.23 -21.21
N ASN A 11 8.01 -9.02 -21.84
CA ASN A 11 9.24 -8.49 -21.26
C ASN A 11 9.10 -6.99 -20.93
N LEU A 12 8.09 -6.63 -20.14
CA LEU A 12 7.80 -5.27 -19.69
C LEU A 12 8.86 -4.81 -18.70
N ALA A 13 9.18 -3.52 -18.74
CA ALA A 13 10.05 -2.92 -17.75
C ALA A 13 9.37 -2.96 -16.37
N GLU A 14 10.16 -3.05 -15.30
CA GLU A 14 9.65 -3.16 -13.94
C GLU A 14 8.74 -1.98 -13.59
N GLU A 15 9.06 -0.79 -14.08
CA GLU A 15 8.28 0.44 -13.92
C GLU A 15 6.89 0.33 -14.56
N GLU A 16 6.78 -0.32 -15.72
CA GLU A 16 5.49 -0.55 -16.40
C GLU A 16 4.62 -1.52 -15.60
N ILE A 17 5.23 -2.55 -15.01
CA ILE A 17 4.52 -3.50 -14.15
C ILE A 17 4.02 -2.80 -12.88
N LEU A 18 4.86 -2.00 -12.23
CA LEU A 18 4.47 -1.23 -11.04
C LEU A 18 3.31 -0.26 -11.34
N GLU A 19 3.28 0.37 -12.51
CA GLU A 19 2.17 1.23 -12.91
C GLU A 19 0.88 0.43 -13.15
N ILE A 20 0.96 -0.75 -13.79
CA ILE A 20 -0.19 -1.65 -13.97
C ILE A 20 -0.74 -2.11 -12.61
N LEU A 21 0.14 -2.48 -11.68
CA LEU A 21 -0.23 -2.85 -10.31
C LEU A 21 -0.91 -1.68 -9.60
N ARG A 22 -0.36 -0.47 -9.71
CA ARG A 22 -0.95 0.75 -9.15
C ARG A 22 -2.39 0.94 -9.64
N LEU A 23 -2.59 0.98 -10.96
CA LEU A 23 -3.91 1.18 -11.57
C LEU A 23 -4.89 0.06 -11.17
N SER A 24 -4.43 -1.19 -11.15
CA SER A 24 -5.23 -2.35 -10.75
C SER A 24 -5.68 -2.26 -9.30
N SER A 25 -4.78 -1.87 -8.39
CA SER A 25 -5.10 -1.74 -6.95
C SER A 25 -6.21 -0.70 -6.71
N PHE A 26 -6.15 0.46 -7.39
CA PHE A 26 -7.19 1.49 -7.28
C PHE A 26 -8.50 1.07 -7.93
N ALA A 27 -8.45 0.32 -9.04
CA ALA A 27 -9.64 -0.25 -9.66
C ALA A 27 -10.34 -1.27 -8.74
N TYR A 28 -9.58 -2.14 -8.05
CA TYR A 28 -10.14 -3.07 -7.07
C TYR A 28 -10.70 -2.36 -5.84
N LYS A 29 -9.98 -1.36 -5.32
CA LYS A 29 -10.44 -0.49 -4.24
C LYS A 29 -11.79 0.16 -4.58
N ARG A 30 -11.94 0.73 -5.77
CA ARG A 30 -13.19 1.37 -6.23
C ARG A 30 -14.36 0.39 -6.31
N GLN A 31 -14.09 -0.88 -6.58
CA GLN A 31 -15.09 -1.95 -6.60
C GLN A 31 -15.40 -2.54 -5.22
N GLY A 32 -14.79 -2.02 -4.14
CA GLY A 32 -14.92 -2.58 -2.80
C GLY A 32 -14.21 -3.92 -2.62
N LYS A 33 -13.34 -4.33 -3.56
CA LYS A 33 -12.58 -5.59 -3.50
C LYS A 33 -11.27 -5.37 -2.74
N TRP A 34 -11.38 -5.04 -1.46
CA TRP A 34 -10.26 -4.58 -0.65
C TRP A 34 -9.15 -5.62 -0.47
N GLY A 35 -9.47 -6.90 -0.27
CA GLY A 35 -8.46 -7.95 -0.17
C GLY A 35 -7.58 -8.07 -1.42
N LYS A 36 -8.15 -7.90 -2.62
CA LYS A 36 -7.37 -7.87 -3.87
C LYS A 36 -6.49 -6.63 -3.98
N ALA A 37 -6.96 -5.50 -3.46
CA ALA A 37 -6.14 -4.28 -3.43
C ALA A 37 -4.98 -4.43 -2.43
N GLU A 38 -5.22 -5.06 -1.27
CA GLU A 38 -4.20 -5.39 -0.26
C GLU A 38 -3.09 -6.27 -0.86
N GLU A 39 -3.45 -7.36 -1.54
CA GLU A 39 -2.49 -8.25 -2.22
C GLU A 39 -1.57 -7.46 -3.16
N ILE A 40 -2.16 -6.58 -3.99
CA ILE A 40 -1.39 -5.78 -4.96
C ILE A 40 -0.51 -4.73 -4.27
N TRP A 41 -0.99 -4.07 -3.21
CA TRP A 41 -0.16 -3.10 -2.47
C TRP A 41 1.06 -3.76 -1.83
N LYS A 42 0.92 -4.98 -1.30
CA LYS A 42 2.05 -5.77 -0.81
C LYS A 42 3.00 -6.15 -1.94
N GLU A 43 2.46 -6.61 -3.07
CA GLU A 43 3.27 -6.93 -4.26
C GLU A 43 4.08 -5.73 -4.75
N ILE A 44 3.50 -4.53 -4.76
CA ILE A 44 4.22 -3.30 -5.10
C ILE A 44 5.37 -3.06 -4.12
N ILE A 45 5.14 -3.21 -2.81
CA ILE A 45 6.19 -3.04 -1.80
C ILE A 45 7.34 -4.04 -2.00
N GLU A 46 7.01 -5.30 -2.28
CA GLU A 46 8.00 -6.37 -2.48
C GLU A 46 8.80 -6.20 -3.77
N ARG A 47 8.18 -5.71 -4.84
CA ARG A 47 8.82 -5.59 -6.17
C ARG A 47 9.57 -4.26 -6.36
N SER A 48 9.21 -3.22 -5.61
CA SER A 48 9.80 -1.89 -5.79
C SER A 48 11.22 -1.82 -5.20
N PRO A 49 12.24 -1.43 -5.98
CA PRO A 49 13.59 -1.23 -5.46
C PRO A 49 13.72 0.04 -4.60
N GLU A 50 12.79 0.98 -4.78
CA GLU A 50 12.71 2.24 -4.05
C GLU A 50 11.47 2.29 -3.18
N PHE A 51 11.51 3.13 -2.14
CA PHE A 51 10.34 3.38 -1.32
C PHE A 51 9.24 4.11 -2.10
N ILE A 52 8.07 3.49 -2.19
CA ILE A 52 6.86 4.10 -2.74
C ILE A 52 5.88 4.34 -1.59
N TYR A 53 5.45 5.58 -1.40
CA TYR A 53 4.62 5.97 -0.25
C TYR A 53 3.20 5.37 -0.25
N TYR A 54 2.52 5.39 -1.40
CA TYR A 54 1.07 5.15 -1.43
C TYR A 54 0.63 3.72 -1.01
N PRO A 55 1.36 2.62 -1.30
CA PRO A 55 0.95 1.28 -0.87
C PRO A 55 0.88 1.16 0.64
N TYR A 56 1.87 1.71 1.36
CA TYR A 56 1.86 1.77 2.83
C TYR A 56 0.68 2.60 3.35
N GLU A 57 0.41 3.75 2.74
CA GLU A 57 -0.72 4.58 3.15
C GLU A 57 -2.06 3.86 2.96
N GLU A 58 -2.24 3.20 1.82
CA GLU A 58 -3.48 2.50 1.50
C GLU A 58 -3.67 1.22 2.33
N LEU A 59 -2.60 0.46 2.60
CA LEU A 59 -2.62 -0.68 3.53
C LEU A 59 -3.01 -0.23 4.95
N ALA A 60 -2.40 0.83 5.45
CA ALA A 60 -2.73 1.37 6.78
C ALA A 60 -4.21 1.83 6.85
N LYS A 61 -4.72 2.52 5.82
CA LYS A 61 -6.15 2.88 5.74
C LYS A 61 -7.04 1.65 5.69
N TYR A 62 -6.65 0.62 4.94
CA TYR A 62 -7.44 -0.61 4.80
C TYR A 62 -7.56 -1.33 6.15
N TYR A 63 -6.44 -1.61 6.81
CA TYR A 63 -6.45 -2.27 8.12
C TYR A 63 -7.20 -1.46 9.17
N GLU A 64 -7.01 -0.14 9.20
CA GLU A 64 -7.67 0.73 10.16
C GLU A 64 -9.17 0.91 9.89
N HIS A 65 -9.59 1.15 8.65
CA HIS A 65 -10.97 1.56 8.35
C HIS A 65 -11.88 0.36 8.09
N TYR A 66 -11.38 -0.66 7.38
CA TYR A 66 -12.18 -1.80 6.93
C TYR A 66 -12.06 -2.99 7.87
N LEU A 67 -10.85 -3.37 8.28
CA LEU A 67 -10.65 -4.52 9.16
C LEU A 67 -10.74 -4.17 10.65
N LYS A 68 -10.58 -2.88 11.00
CA LYS A 68 -10.39 -2.43 12.40
C LYS A 68 -9.22 -3.10 13.09
N ASP A 69 -8.23 -3.54 12.31
CA ASP A 69 -6.99 -4.14 12.79
C ASP A 69 -5.96 -3.01 12.97
N TYR A 70 -6.05 -2.34 14.13
CA TYR A 70 -5.20 -1.20 14.44
C TYR A 70 -3.73 -1.60 14.62
N GLN A 71 -3.47 -2.79 15.17
CA GLN A 71 -2.13 -3.33 15.32
C GLN A 71 -1.45 -3.47 13.95
N LYS A 72 -2.13 -4.08 12.97
CA LYS A 72 -1.57 -4.25 11.63
C LYS A 72 -1.46 -2.92 10.88
N ALA A 73 -2.38 -1.99 11.10
CA ALA A 73 -2.28 -0.63 10.57
C ALA A 73 -1.06 0.11 11.12
N GLU A 74 -0.76 -0.04 12.41
CA GLU A 74 0.43 0.52 13.07
C GLU A 74 1.71 -0.07 12.49
N THR A 75 1.82 -1.40 12.41
CA THR A 75 3.02 -2.08 11.89
C THR A 75 3.39 -1.57 10.49
N VAL A 76 2.42 -1.43 9.58
CA VAL A 76 2.69 -0.91 8.23
C VAL A 76 3.21 0.54 8.25
N VAL A 77 2.69 1.39 9.13
CA VAL A 77 3.13 2.79 9.21
C VAL A 77 4.52 2.88 9.84
N GLU A 78 4.83 2.04 10.82
CA GLU A 78 6.15 1.96 11.45
C GLU A 78 7.22 1.42 10.48
N GLU A 79 6.89 0.39 9.70
CA GLU A 79 7.75 -0.09 8.59
C GLU A 79 8.07 1.05 7.62
N ALA A 80 7.07 1.82 7.18
CA ALA A 80 7.28 2.96 6.29
C ALA A 80 8.16 4.05 6.93
N LEU A 81 7.98 4.34 8.23
CA LEU A 81 8.79 5.30 8.97
C LEU A 81 10.24 4.85 9.16
N ASN A 82 10.51 3.54 9.16
CA ASN A 82 11.88 3.04 9.27
C ASN A 82 12.67 3.17 7.96
N ILE A 83 11.97 3.18 6.82
CA ILE A 83 12.58 3.26 5.48
C ILE A 83 12.68 4.71 5.01
N GLU A 84 11.63 5.52 5.22
CA GLU A 84 11.50 6.84 4.62
C GLU A 84 12.30 7.92 5.35
N GLY A 85 13.25 8.56 4.66
CA GLY A 85 14.05 9.67 5.16
C GLY A 85 13.47 11.06 4.88
N ASN A 86 12.53 11.18 3.95
CA ASN A 86 11.95 12.45 3.53
C ASN A 86 11.07 13.06 4.64
N ILE A 87 11.47 14.25 5.13
CA ILE A 87 10.82 14.95 6.25
C ILE A 87 9.31 15.13 6.03
N PHE A 88 8.90 15.47 4.80
CA PHE A 88 7.49 15.71 4.49
C PHE A 88 6.65 14.43 4.55
N LEU A 89 7.15 13.33 3.98
CA LEU A 89 6.46 12.04 4.01
C LEU A 89 6.45 11.44 5.42
N ARG A 90 7.55 11.56 6.17
CA ARG A 90 7.60 11.20 7.59
C ARG A 90 6.54 11.94 8.42
N GLY A 91 6.34 13.24 8.18
CA GLY A 91 5.29 14.01 8.84
C GLY A 91 3.89 13.47 8.60
N LYS A 92 3.59 13.04 7.36
CA LYS A 92 2.31 12.38 7.02
C LYS A 92 2.16 11.01 7.70
N LEU A 93 3.22 10.21 7.71
CA LEU A 93 3.23 8.89 8.36
C LEU A 93 3.03 9.03 9.87
N GLN A 94 3.73 9.98 10.52
CA GLN A 94 3.59 10.24 11.96
C GLN A 94 2.16 10.68 12.32
N TYR A 95 1.57 11.61 11.54
CA TYR A 95 0.19 12.01 11.75
C TYR A 95 -0.79 10.82 11.69
N ARG A 96 -0.55 9.88 10.76
CA ARG A 96 -1.34 8.66 10.63
C ARG A 96 -1.13 7.72 11.82
N LEU A 97 0.12 7.50 12.24
CA LEU A 97 0.46 6.68 13.40
C LEU A 97 -0.22 7.19 14.67
N ASP A 98 -0.11 8.49 14.95
CA ASP A 98 -0.74 9.13 16.11
C ASP A 98 -2.27 8.97 16.07
N ARG A 99 -2.87 9.05 14.88
CA ARG A 99 -4.31 8.84 14.70
C ARG A 99 -4.73 7.40 14.93
N ILE A 100 -3.91 6.41 14.54
CA ILE A 100 -4.16 4.98 14.79
C ILE A 100 -4.06 4.70 16.29
N LYS A 101 -2.98 5.15 16.95
CA LYS A 101 -2.75 4.97 18.40
C LYS A 101 -3.85 5.57 19.29
N ARG A 102 -4.52 6.63 18.82
CA ARG A 102 -5.69 7.20 19.52
C ARG A 102 -6.95 6.34 19.43
N LYS A 103 -7.04 5.41 18.49
CA LYS A 103 -8.22 4.55 18.26
C LYS A 103 -8.08 3.14 18.81
N GLU A 104 -6.85 2.71 19.06
CA GLU A 104 -6.55 1.42 19.68
C GLU A 104 -6.83 1.42 21.19
N LYS A 105 -6.73 2.59 21.84
CA LYS A 105 -7.09 2.83 23.24
C LYS A 105 -8.59 2.94 23.45
#